data_AF-A0A9P0F3A6-F1
#
_entry.id   AF-A0A9P0F3A6-F1
#
_cell.length_a   1.000
_cell.length_b   1.000
_cell.length_c   1.000
_cell.angle_alpha   90.00
_cell.angle_beta   90.00
_cell.angle_gamma   90.00
#
_symmetry.space_group_name_H-M   'P 1'
#
loop_
_entity.id
_entity.type
_entity.pdbx_description
1 polymer ?
#
loop_
_entity_poly.entity_id
_entity_poly.type
_entity_poly.pdbx_seq_one_letter_code
_entity_poly.pdbx_strand_id
1 'polypeptide(L)'
;MLCTWQCCSQAIPQPKSNEQPNWVEIYEKTAEVLATEVKLLLNFMYFLVNTTFKDLRTDKENKETADLAVYGLQLLSEWSSVVTELYSRKLLHLTDHHQNEECPQKAEEYERATRYNYMEEEKFALIEFIAMLKGLQVLMSRMETFFTEAIRRNTYAELQDFVQVILREPLRKAIKNKRDLIRSILISVRETCAEWQRGVEPSADPALKG
;
A
#
# COMPACT_ATOMS: atom_id res chain seq x y z
N MET A 1 -9.38 -14.05 7.44
CA MET A 1 -10.03 -12.98 8.23
C MET A 1 -9.24 -11.68 8.00
N LEU A 2 -9.19 -11.22 6.74
CA LEU A 2 -8.30 -10.15 6.25
C LEU A 2 -9.08 -9.05 5.49
N CYS A 3 -10.40 -8.96 5.71
CA CYS A 3 -11.29 -8.02 4.99
C CYS A 3 -12.11 -7.11 5.93
N THR A 4 -11.52 -6.61 7.01
CA THR A 4 -12.21 -5.63 7.87
C THR A 4 -11.43 -4.35 8.14
N TRP A 5 -10.25 -4.18 7.53
CA TRP A 5 -9.56 -2.88 7.54
C TRP A 5 -10.05 -2.05 6.36
N GLN A 6 -11.27 -1.54 6.50
CA GLN A 6 -11.72 -0.41 5.70
C GLN A 6 -10.88 0.81 6.09
N CYS A 7 -10.37 1.50 5.07
CA CYS A 7 -9.58 2.72 5.10
C CYS A 7 -9.86 3.59 6.35
N CYS A 8 -8.86 3.76 7.22
CA CYS A 8 -8.90 4.77 8.27
C CYS A 8 -9.23 6.15 7.66
N SER A 9 -8.77 6.45 6.44
CA SER A 9 -9.10 7.67 5.70
C SER A 9 -10.59 7.85 5.35
N GLN A 10 -11.36 6.76 5.20
CA GLN A 10 -12.81 6.81 4.96
C GLN A 10 -13.62 6.88 6.26
N ALA A 11 -13.04 6.44 7.38
CA ALA A 11 -13.65 6.54 8.71
C ALA A 11 -13.36 7.89 9.40
N ILE A 12 -12.31 8.58 8.98
CA ILE A 12 -11.93 9.90 9.50
C ILE A 12 -12.87 10.97 8.89
N PRO A 13 -13.64 11.69 9.73
CA PRO A 13 -14.50 12.77 9.24
C PRO A 13 -13.67 13.88 8.62
N GLN A 14 -13.88 14.18 7.34
CA GLN A 14 -13.23 15.27 6.65
C GLN A 14 -13.84 16.62 7.07
N PRO A 15 -13.07 17.62 7.53
CA PRO A 15 -13.63 18.91 7.91
C PRO A 15 -14.18 19.62 6.67
N LYS A 16 -15.45 20.02 6.70
CA LYS A 16 -16.16 20.60 5.53
C LYS A 16 -15.89 22.10 5.33
N SER A 17 -15.43 22.80 6.36
CA SER A 17 -14.93 24.18 6.28
C SER A 17 -13.96 24.47 7.44
N ASN A 18 -13.15 25.53 7.32
CA ASN A 18 -12.24 25.98 8.38
C ASN A 18 -12.96 26.52 9.63
N GLU A 19 -14.28 26.75 9.55
CA GLU A 19 -15.11 27.29 10.64
C GLU A 19 -15.72 26.18 11.52
N GLN A 20 -15.48 24.89 11.19
CA GLN A 20 -16.01 23.79 11.98
C GLN A 20 -15.29 23.69 13.33
N PRO A 21 -15.95 23.90 14.47
CA PRO A 21 -15.29 24.03 15.77
C PRO A 21 -14.49 22.78 16.22
N ASN A 22 -14.71 21.63 15.58
CA ASN A 22 -14.04 20.36 15.88
C ASN A 22 -12.90 20.00 14.92
N TRP A 23 -12.46 20.90 14.02
CA TRP A 23 -11.41 20.58 13.03
C TRP A 23 -10.09 20.18 13.71
N VAL A 24 -9.70 20.87 14.78
CA VAL A 24 -8.49 20.55 15.58
C VAL A 24 -8.60 19.14 16.17
N GLU A 25 -9.74 18.82 16.79
CA GLU A 25 -9.98 17.52 17.42
C GLU A 25 -9.97 16.36 16.39
N ILE A 26 -10.42 16.63 15.16
CA ILE A 26 -10.37 15.66 14.06
C ILE A 26 -8.92 15.37 13.64
N TYR A 27 -8.07 16.39 13.50
CA TYR A 27 -6.67 16.20 13.12
C TYR A 27 -5.84 15.58 14.25
N GLU A 28 -6.08 15.96 15.51
CA GLU A 28 -5.44 15.34 16.69
C GLU A 28 -5.79 13.85 16.80
N LYS A 29 -7.08 13.50 16.72
CA LYS A 29 -7.50 12.09 16.74
C LYS A 29 -6.98 11.30 15.55
N THR A 30 -6.86 11.94 14.39
CA THR A 30 -6.23 11.32 13.22
C THR A 30 -4.76 11.02 13.47
N ALA A 31 -4.03 11.97 14.06
CA ALA A 31 -2.62 11.79 14.42
C ALA A 31 -2.43 10.69 15.48
N GLU A 32 -3.29 10.61 16.51
CA GLU A 32 -3.22 9.56 17.55
C GLU A 32 -3.50 8.15 17.00
N VAL A 33 -4.52 8.02 16.16
CA VAL A 33 -4.87 6.73 15.52
C VAL A 33 -3.72 6.28 14.64
N LEU A 34 -3.15 7.17 13.83
CA LEU A 34 -2.03 6.86 12.93
C LEU A 34 -0.72 6.58 13.69
N ALA A 35 -0.44 7.28 14.79
CA ALA A 35 0.73 7.02 15.64
C ALA A 35 0.71 5.62 16.25
N THR A 36 -0.48 5.08 16.53
CA THR A 36 -0.66 3.72 17.05
C THR A 36 -0.32 2.67 15.99
N GLU A 37 -0.72 2.89 14.74
CA GLU A 37 -0.40 2.01 13.62
C GLU A 37 1.11 2.00 13.32
N VAL A 38 1.76 3.16 13.42
CA VAL A 38 3.22 3.32 13.23
C VAL A 38 4.01 2.53 14.27
N LYS A 39 3.60 2.56 15.55
CA LYS A 39 4.24 1.77 16.61
C LYS A 39 4.14 0.27 16.35
N LEU A 40 3.02 -0.20 15.83
CA LEU A 40 2.82 -1.60 15.49
C LEU A 40 3.76 -2.05 14.37
N LEU A 41 3.92 -1.21 13.34
CA LEU A 41 4.84 -1.43 12.22
C LEU A 41 6.31 -1.44 12.63
N LEU A 42 6.74 -0.50 13.48
CA LEU A 42 8.10 -0.45 14.01
C LEU A 42 8.44 -1.71 14.83
N ASN A 43 7.51 -2.17 15.66
CA ASN A 43 7.68 -3.39 16.46
C ASN A 43 7.76 -4.64 15.58
N PHE A 44 6.91 -4.73 14.55
CA PHE A 44 6.93 -5.86 13.61
C PHE A 44 8.23 -5.89 12.79
N MET A 45 8.70 -4.72 12.35
CA MET A 45 9.96 -4.60 11.62
C MET A 45 11.17 -4.94 12.49
N TYR A 46 11.22 -4.50 13.75
CA TYR A 46 12.29 -4.87 14.67
C TYR A 46 12.38 -6.39 14.88
N PHE A 47 11.23 -7.07 14.91
CA PHE A 47 11.17 -8.52 14.99
C PHE A 47 11.72 -9.21 13.72
N LEU A 48 11.40 -8.69 12.53
CA LEU A 48 11.81 -9.29 11.25
C LEU A 48 13.29 -9.03 10.89
N VAL A 49 13.85 -7.89 11.28
CA VAL A 49 15.29 -7.62 11.12
C VAL A 49 16.13 -8.59 11.96
N ASN A 50 15.64 -8.99 13.13
CA ASN A 50 16.34 -9.91 14.03
C ASN A 50 16.29 -11.38 13.60
N THR A 51 15.44 -11.76 12.63
CA THR A 51 15.31 -13.15 12.15
C THR A 51 16.09 -13.43 10.85
N THR A 52 16.99 -12.52 10.45
CA THR A 52 17.78 -12.50 9.20
C THR A 52 18.70 -13.71 8.91
N PHE A 53 18.65 -14.79 9.71
CA PHE A 53 19.52 -15.97 9.56
C PHE A 53 18.75 -17.29 9.39
N LYS A 54 17.87 -17.40 8.39
CA LYS A 54 17.34 -18.70 7.95
C LYS A 54 17.40 -18.84 6.44
N ASP A 55 18.27 -19.74 5.97
CA ASP A 55 18.67 -19.90 4.57
C ASP A 55 17.60 -20.48 3.61
N LEU A 56 16.39 -20.84 4.05
CA LEU A 56 15.27 -21.13 3.15
C LEU A 56 13.94 -20.69 3.78
N ARG A 57 13.42 -19.55 3.30
CA ARG A 57 12.04 -19.11 3.61
C ARG A 57 11.05 -19.98 2.85
N THR A 58 10.03 -20.46 3.55
CA THR A 58 8.88 -21.16 2.98
C THR A 58 8.05 -20.22 2.11
N ASP A 59 7.22 -20.76 1.20
CA ASP A 59 6.34 -19.95 0.35
C ASP A 59 5.40 -19.07 1.17
N LYS A 60 4.94 -19.58 2.33
CA LYS A 60 4.13 -18.82 3.27
C LYS A 60 4.87 -17.60 3.84
N GLU A 61 6.12 -17.77 4.29
CA GLU A 61 6.93 -16.66 4.81
C GLU A 61 7.27 -15.65 3.70
N ASN A 62 7.52 -16.12 2.48
CA ASN A 62 7.73 -15.24 1.32
C ASN A 62 6.48 -14.41 1.01
N LYS A 63 5.30 -15.02 1.10
CA LYS A 63 4.00 -14.34 0.94
C LYS A 63 3.78 -13.29 2.01
N GLU A 64 3.92 -13.65 3.29
CA GLU A 64 3.77 -12.70 4.41
C GLU A 64 4.73 -11.51 4.29
N THR A 65 5.96 -11.76 3.83
CA THR A 65 6.95 -10.71 3.58
C THR A 65 6.57 -9.84 2.39
N ALA A 66 6.08 -10.42 1.30
CA ALA A 66 5.63 -9.68 0.13
C ALA A 66 4.40 -8.80 0.46
N ASP A 67 3.45 -9.34 1.23
CA ASP A 67 2.28 -8.61 1.71
C ASP A 67 2.70 -7.44 2.61
N LEU A 68 3.69 -7.64 3.48
CA LEU A 68 4.25 -6.55 4.30
C LEU A 68 4.88 -5.46 3.42
N ALA A 69 5.62 -5.83 2.37
CA ALA A 69 6.22 -4.86 1.46
C ALA A 69 5.14 -4.01 0.76
N VAL A 70 4.08 -4.65 0.28
CA VAL A 70 2.93 -3.98 -0.33
C VAL A 70 2.25 -3.04 0.66
N TYR A 71 2.01 -3.51 1.89
CA TYR A 71 1.39 -2.70 2.94
C TYR A 71 2.24 -1.49 3.31
N GLY A 72 3.56 -1.64 3.44
CA GLY A 72 4.47 -0.53 3.70
C GLY A 72 4.48 0.52 2.60
N LEU A 73 4.41 0.10 1.33
CA LEU A 73 4.29 1.01 0.18
C LEU A 73 2.93 1.73 0.14
N GLN A 74 1.85 1.03 0.45
CA GLN A 74 0.50 1.61 0.53
C GLN A 74 0.45 2.69 1.60
N LEU A 75 0.97 2.43 2.80
CA LEU A 75 1.05 3.42 3.88
C LEU A 75 1.87 4.65 3.49
N LEU A 76 3.03 4.46 2.85
CA LEU A 76 3.83 5.58 2.34
C LEU A 76 3.05 6.42 1.31
N SER A 77 2.30 5.75 0.42
CA SER A 77 1.46 6.41 -0.58
C SER A 77 0.30 7.20 0.07
N GLU A 78 -0.38 6.59 1.04
CA GLU A 78 -1.50 7.19 1.76
C GLU A 78 -1.02 8.42 2.53
N TRP A 79 0.05 8.31 3.30
CA TRP A 79 0.57 9.44 4.09
C TRP A 79 1.12 10.55 3.20
N SER A 80 1.78 10.22 2.09
CA SER A 80 2.22 11.23 1.11
C SER A 80 1.02 11.97 0.51
N SER A 81 -0.07 11.26 0.26
CA SER A 81 -1.31 11.84 -0.27
C SER A 81 -1.95 12.78 0.74
N VAL A 82 -2.01 12.41 2.03
CA VAL A 82 -2.52 13.28 3.10
C VAL A 82 -1.75 14.59 3.19
N VAL A 83 -0.40 14.56 3.14
CA VAL A 83 0.41 15.80 3.13
C VAL A 83 0.10 16.65 1.91
N THR A 84 0.04 16.01 0.73
CA THR A 84 -0.19 16.72 -0.54
C THR A 84 -1.57 17.33 -0.60
N GLU A 85 -2.60 16.62 -0.11
CA GLU A 85 -3.97 17.09 -0.04
C GLU A 85 -4.11 18.26 0.93
N LEU A 86 -3.55 18.14 2.13
CA LEU A 86 -3.53 19.23 3.11
C LEU A 86 -2.89 20.49 2.52
N TYR A 87 -1.71 20.34 1.90
CA TYR A 87 -1.01 21.45 1.25
C TYR A 87 -1.86 22.07 0.13
N SER A 88 -2.43 21.24 -0.75
CA SER A 88 -3.27 21.71 -1.87
C SER A 88 -4.51 22.46 -1.37
N ARG A 89 -5.14 21.96 -0.31
CA ARG A 89 -6.30 22.60 0.32
C ARG A 89 -5.93 23.96 0.91
N LYS A 90 -4.81 24.06 1.62
CA LYS A 90 -4.32 25.34 2.19
C LYS A 90 -3.94 26.34 1.10
N LEU A 91 -3.44 25.88 -0.05
CA LEU A 91 -3.21 26.75 -1.21
C LEU A 91 -4.49 27.32 -1.83
N LEU A 92 -5.56 26.54 -1.89
CA LEU A 92 -6.83 26.95 -2.52
C LEU A 92 -7.73 27.76 -1.58
N HIS A 93 -7.58 27.61 -0.26
CA HIS A 93 -8.38 28.30 0.74
C HIS A 93 -7.51 29.25 1.56
N LEU A 94 -7.39 30.47 1.06
CA LEU A 94 -6.58 31.52 1.68
C LEU A 94 -7.17 31.93 3.03
N THR A 95 -6.29 32.10 4.03
CA THR A 95 -6.67 32.77 5.28
C THR A 95 -6.84 34.27 5.04
N ASP A 96 -7.53 34.96 5.95
CA ASP A 96 -7.66 36.41 5.95
C ASP A 96 -7.44 36.98 7.36
N HIS A 97 -7.44 38.31 7.46
CA HIS A 97 -7.25 39.00 8.73
C HIS A 97 -8.40 38.76 9.73
N HIS A 98 -9.56 38.28 9.27
CA HIS A 98 -10.69 37.95 10.15
C HIS A 98 -10.53 36.56 10.77
N GLN A 99 -9.95 35.62 10.03
CA GLN A 99 -9.67 34.25 10.44
C GLN A 99 -8.35 34.12 11.21
N ASN A 100 -7.36 34.96 10.89
CA ASN A 100 -6.08 35.03 11.58
C ASN A 100 -5.69 36.49 11.82
N GLU A 101 -5.76 36.94 13.08
CA GLU A 101 -5.42 38.31 13.47
C GLU A 101 -3.96 38.68 13.15
N GLU A 102 -3.06 37.69 13.12
CA GLU A 102 -1.66 37.88 12.76
C GLU A 102 -1.43 38.08 11.25
N CYS A 103 -2.43 37.79 10.41
CA CYS A 103 -2.36 37.97 8.97
C CYS A 103 -2.56 39.45 8.60
N PRO A 104 -1.58 40.14 8.00
CA PRO A 104 -1.74 41.52 7.56
C PRO A 104 -2.76 41.64 6.43
N GLN A 105 -3.56 42.72 6.41
CA GLN A 105 -4.52 42.98 5.32
C GLN A 105 -3.88 43.14 3.93
N LYS A 106 -2.59 43.54 3.88
CA LYS A 106 -1.82 43.72 2.65
C LYS A 106 -0.95 42.51 2.29
N ALA A 107 -1.10 41.38 3.01
CA ALA A 107 -0.32 40.19 2.73
C ALA A 107 -0.63 39.63 1.33
N GLU A 108 0.40 39.20 0.62
CA GLU A 108 0.28 38.57 -0.69
C GLU A 108 -0.47 37.24 -0.57
N GLU A 109 -1.18 36.84 -1.64
CA GLU A 109 -1.94 35.58 -1.66
C GLU A 109 -1.09 34.36 -1.30
N TYR A 110 0.17 34.28 -1.74
CA TYR A 110 1.05 33.17 -1.38
C TYR A 110 1.40 33.15 0.12
N GLU A 111 1.63 34.32 0.72
CA GLU A 111 1.89 34.44 2.16
C GLU A 111 0.66 34.05 2.98
N ARG A 112 -0.52 34.45 2.51
CA ARG A 112 -1.82 34.08 3.10
C ARG A 112 -2.13 32.60 2.95
N ALA A 113 -1.70 31.96 1.87
CA ALA A 113 -1.88 30.55 1.62
C ALA A 113 -0.94 29.65 2.45
N THR A 114 0.25 30.18 2.78
CA THR A 114 1.33 29.41 3.41
C THR A 114 1.60 29.92 4.82
N ARG A 115 2.39 30.98 4.97
CA ARG A 115 2.88 31.49 6.25
C ARG A 115 1.80 31.67 7.32
N TYR A 116 0.66 32.21 6.94
CA TYR A 116 -0.43 32.56 7.87
C TYR A 116 -1.54 31.50 7.93
N ASN A 117 -1.50 30.46 7.10
CA ASN A 117 -2.59 29.47 6.99
C ASN A 117 -2.37 28.22 7.84
N TYR A 118 -1.31 28.19 8.65
CA TYR A 118 -1.02 27.10 9.57
C TYR A 118 -0.90 27.64 10.99
N MET A 119 -1.64 27.04 11.91
CA MET A 119 -1.45 27.23 13.36
C MET A 119 -0.15 26.57 13.80
N GLU A 120 0.41 26.98 14.94
CA GLU A 120 1.65 26.39 15.47
C GLU A 120 1.46 24.88 15.71
N GLU A 121 0.32 24.47 16.26
CA GLU A 121 -0.03 23.07 16.49
C GLU A 121 -0.08 22.27 15.17
N GLU A 122 -0.64 22.84 14.11
CA GLU A 122 -0.68 22.21 12.78
C GLU A 122 0.73 22.06 12.20
N LYS A 123 1.61 23.04 12.40
CA LYS A 123 3.01 22.97 11.95
C LYS A 123 3.76 21.85 12.66
N PHE A 124 3.61 21.72 13.98
CA PHE A 124 4.23 20.64 14.75
C PHE A 124 3.71 19.27 14.31
N ALA A 125 2.39 19.10 14.21
CA ALA A 125 1.78 17.86 13.75
C ALA A 125 2.26 17.47 12.34
N LEU A 126 2.37 18.44 11.43
CA LEU A 126 2.87 18.20 10.07
C LEU A 126 4.34 17.78 10.06
N ILE A 127 5.19 18.38 10.90
CA ILE A 127 6.60 18.01 11.03
C ILE A 127 6.74 16.58 11.56
N GLU A 128 6.00 16.23 12.62
CA GLU A 128 5.99 14.88 13.18
C GLU A 128 5.52 13.85 12.15
N PHE A 129 4.46 14.17 11.41
CA PHE A 129 3.92 13.31 10.37
C PHE A 129 4.90 13.08 9.22
N ILE A 130 5.56 14.14 8.73
CA ILE A 130 6.60 14.04 7.70
C ILE A 130 7.80 13.24 8.23
N ALA A 131 8.19 13.44 9.49
CA ALA A 131 9.27 12.67 10.11
C ALA A 131 8.93 11.17 10.18
N MET A 132 7.70 10.80 10.53
CA MET A 132 7.23 9.41 10.51
C MET A 132 7.26 8.80 9.11
N LEU A 133 6.77 9.53 8.10
CA LEU A 133 6.82 9.13 6.69
C LEU A 133 8.26 8.87 6.24
N LYS A 134 9.17 9.78 6.56
CA LYS A 134 10.60 9.64 6.24
C LYS A 134 11.25 8.49 7.00
N GLY A 135 10.88 8.28 8.26
CA GLY A 135 11.31 7.14 9.05
C GLY A 135 10.93 5.81 8.39
N LEU A 136 9.65 5.63 8.04
CA LEU A 136 9.17 4.45 7.33
C LEU A 136 9.86 4.27 5.97
N GLN A 137 10.06 5.34 5.20
CA GLN A 137 10.76 5.30 3.91
C GLN A 137 12.19 4.73 4.06
N VAL A 138 12.95 5.22 5.03
CA VAL A 138 14.32 4.74 5.29
C VAL A 138 14.33 3.26 5.67
N LEU A 139 13.38 2.85 6.49
CA LEU A 139 13.25 1.47 6.95
C LEU A 139 12.90 0.52 5.80
N MET A 140 11.92 0.90 4.97
CA MET A 140 11.54 0.17 3.75
C MET A 140 12.73 0.02 2.79
N SER A 141 13.53 1.09 2.61
CA SER A 141 14.72 1.07 1.77
C SER A 141 15.82 0.14 2.32
N ARG A 142 16.02 0.08 3.64
CA ARG A 142 16.98 -0.86 4.25
C ARG A 142 16.60 -2.32 4.06
N MET A 143 15.30 -2.61 3.96
CA MET A 143 14.76 -3.96 3.77
C MET A 143 14.57 -4.32 2.29
N GLU A 144 14.97 -3.45 1.35
CA GLU A 144 14.73 -3.60 -0.08
C GLU A 144 15.18 -4.96 -0.63
N THR A 145 16.37 -5.42 -0.27
CA THR A 145 16.92 -6.71 -0.73
C THR A 145 16.10 -7.89 -0.20
N PHE A 146 15.65 -7.81 1.05
CA PHE A 146 14.82 -8.83 1.69
C PHE A 146 13.42 -8.91 1.05
N PHE A 147 12.81 -7.75 0.78
CA PHE A 147 11.52 -7.66 0.11
C PHE A 147 11.60 -8.11 -1.34
N THR A 148 12.61 -7.67 -2.09
CA THR A 148 12.79 -8.03 -3.50
C THR A 148 12.88 -9.54 -3.69
N GLU A 149 13.66 -10.22 -2.82
CA GLU A 149 13.75 -11.68 -2.85
C GLU A 149 12.41 -12.35 -2.55
N ALA A 150 11.70 -11.89 -1.52
CA ALA A 150 10.43 -12.47 -1.11
C ALA A 150 9.35 -12.30 -2.18
N ILE A 151 9.25 -11.09 -2.74
CA ILE A 151 8.33 -10.73 -3.80
C ILE A 151 8.60 -11.61 -5.01
N ARG A 152 9.85 -11.73 -5.46
CA ARG A 152 10.20 -12.55 -6.62
C ARG A 152 9.78 -14.02 -6.42
N ARG A 153 10.09 -14.61 -5.25
CA ARG A 153 9.72 -15.99 -4.94
C ARG A 153 8.21 -16.18 -4.86
N ASN A 154 7.51 -15.29 -4.17
CA ASN A 154 6.06 -15.34 -4.01
C ASN A 154 5.35 -15.19 -5.36
N THR A 155 5.73 -14.19 -6.17
CA THR A 155 5.17 -13.98 -7.51
C THR A 155 5.42 -15.18 -8.42
N TYR A 156 6.63 -15.76 -8.38
CA TYR A 156 6.92 -16.96 -9.15
C TYR A 156 6.06 -18.15 -8.70
N ALA A 157 5.96 -18.40 -7.40
CA ALA A 157 5.14 -19.49 -6.86
C ALA A 157 3.66 -19.34 -7.24
N GLU A 158 3.06 -18.17 -7.01
CA GLU A 158 1.67 -17.88 -7.37
C GLU A 158 1.43 -18.00 -8.89
N LEU A 159 2.38 -17.54 -9.72
CA LEU A 159 2.31 -17.69 -11.17
C LEU A 159 2.32 -19.16 -11.58
N GLN A 160 3.25 -19.96 -11.04
CA GLN A 160 3.37 -21.37 -11.37
C GLN A 160 2.15 -22.16 -10.88
N ASP A 161 1.67 -21.91 -9.66
CA ASP A 161 0.44 -22.52 -9.15
C ASP A 161 -0.77 -22.18 -10.03
N PHE A 162 -0.87 -20.92 -10.48
CA PHE A 162 -1.96 -20.51 -11.36
C PHE A 162 -1.93 -21.28 -12.69
N VAL A 163 -0.80 -21.27 -13.40
CA VAL A 163 -0.72 -21.86 -14.76
C VAL A 163 -0.66 -23.38 -14.75
N GLN A 164 -0.01 -23.98 -13.75
CA GLN A 164 0.16 -25.43 -13.67
C GLN A 164 -0.99 -26.13 -12.96
N VAL A 165 -1.63 -25.49 -11.97
CA VAL A 165 -2.68 -26.13 -11.15
C VAL A 165 -4.05 -25.53 -11.43
N ILE A 166 -4.21 -24.21 -11.25
CA ILE A 166 -5.53 -23.56 -11.32
C ILE A 166 -6.13 -23.62 -12.73
N LEU A 167 -5.31 -23.41 -13.77
CA LEU A 167 -5.77 -23.45 -15.16
C LEU A 167 -6.16 -24.84 -15.67
N ARG A 168 -5.84 -25.93 -14.94
CA ARG A 168 -6.18 -27.31 -15.37
C ARG A 168 -7.68 -27.52 -15.52
N GLU A 169 -8.47 -27.07 -14.54
CA GLU A 169 -9.92 -27.28 -14.57
C GLU A 169 -10.65 -26.43 -15.62
N PRO A 170 -10.35 -25.12 -15.78
CA PRO A 170 -10.82 -24.34 -16.92
C PRO A 170 -10.46 -24.95 -18.27
N LEU A 171 -9.22 -25.44 -18.43
CA LEU A 171 -8.76 -26.06 -19.67
C LEU A 171 -9.52 -27.34 -19.97
N ARG A 172 -9.69 -28.21 -18.97
CA ARG A 172 -10.48 -29.44 -19.09
C ARG A 172 -11.92 -29.16 -19.52
N LYS A 173 -12.57 -28.17 -18.89
CA LYS A 173 -13.94 -27.74 -19.27
C LYS A 173 -13.99 -27.18 -20.69
N ALA A 174 -12.97 -26.44 -21.13
CA ALA A 174 -12.90 -25.91 -22.49
C ALA A 174 -12.80 -27.04 -23.52
N ILE A 175 -11.97 -28.05 -23.27
CA ILE A 175 -11.81 -29.23 -24.12
C ILE A 175 -13.10 -30.04 -24.16
N LYS A 176 -13.67 -30.39 -23.00
CA LYS A 176 -14.90 -31.17 -22.88
C LYS A 176 -16.08 -30.51 -23.61
N ASN A 177 -16.18 -29.18 -23.52
CA ASN A 177 -17.28 -28.42 -24.13
C ASN A 177 -16.96 -27.90 -25.54
N LYS A 178 -15.85 -28.33 -26.17
CA LYS A 178 -15.44 -27.92 -27.52
C LYS A 178 -15.36 -26.38 -27.69
N ARG A 179 -14.88 -25.67 -26.66
CA ARG A 179 -14.67 -24.21 -26.71
C ARG A 179 -13.24 -23.92 -27.20
N ASP A 180 -13.03 -24.02 -28.51
CA ASP A 180 -11.69 -23.98 -29.11
C ASP A 180 -10.95 -22.66 -28.89
N LEU A 181 -11.64 -21.52 -28.94
CA LEU A 181 -11.01 -20.22 -28.67
C LEU A 181 -10.45 -20.14 -27.24
N ILE A 182 -11.26 -20.53 -26.24
CA ILE A 182 -10.84 -20.51 -24.83
C ILE A 182 -9.71 -21.51 -24.60
N ARG A 183 -9.81 -22.71 -25.18
CA ARG A 183 -8.75 -23.72 -25.13
C ARG A 183 -7.44 -23.14 -25.69
N SER A 184 -7.47 -22.50 -26.85
CA SER A 184 -6.29 -21.92 -27.49
C SER A 184 -5.63 -20.87 -26.61
N ILE A 185 -6.41 -19.99 -25.98
CA ILE A 185 -5.89 -18.96 -25.07
C ILE A 185 -5.25 -19.61 -23.84
N LEU A 186 -5.93 -20.56 -23.21
CA LEU A 186 -5.43 -21.24 -22.00
C LEU A 186 -4.14 -22.03 -22.26
N ILE A 187 -4.03 -22.71 -23.41
CA ILE A 187 -2.81 -23.41 -23.81
C ILE A 187 -1.68 -22.40 -24.04
N SER A 188 -1.92 -21.33 -24.79
CA SER A 188 -0.90 -20.31 -25.07
C SER A 188 -0.35 -19.66 -23.78
N VAL A 189 -1.21 -19.37 -22.80
CA VAL A 189 -0.76 -18.87 -21.48
C VAL A 189 0.12 -19.89 -20.76
N ARG A 190 -0.24 -21.18 -20.78
CA ARG A 190 0.55 -22.24 -20.13
C ARG A 190 1.88 -22.45 -20.84
N GLU A 191 1.91 -22.45 -22.17
CA GLU A 191 3.14 -22.58 -22.97
C GLU A 191 4.10 -21.39 -22.75
N THR A 192 3.56 -20.19 -22.50
CA THR A 192 4.36 -18.98 -22.29
C THR A 192 4.96 -18.90 -20.89
N CYS A 193 4.20 -19.31 -19.86
CA CYS A 193 4.55 -19.01 -18.46
C CYS A 193 4.89 -20.23 -17.60
N ALA A 194 4.48 -21.45 -17.99
CA ALA A 194 4.67 -22.63 -17.15
C ALA A 194 6.10 -23.16 -17.22
N GLU A 195 6.74 -23.28 -16.06
CA GLU A 195 8.05 -23.90 -15.91
C GLU A 195 7.90 -25.28 -15.27
N TRP A 196 7.89 -26.32 -16.11
CA TRP A 196 7.70 -27.70 -15.65
C TRP A 196 8.95 -28.23 -14.97
N GLN A 197 8.80 -28.92 -13.83
CA GLN A 197 9.92 -29.51 -13.08
C GLN A 197 10.82 -30.44 -13.93
N ARG A 198 10.27 -31.07 -14.99
CA ARG A 198 10.99 -31.96 -15.90
C ARG A 198 11.38 -31.30 -17.24
N GLY A 199 11.18 -29.99 -17.36
CA GLY A 199 11.39 -29.23 -18.60
C GLY A 199 10.34 -29.48 -19.69
N VAL A 200 9.37 -30.38 -19.47
CA VAL A 200 8.31 -30.71 -20.43
C VAL A 200 6.95 -30.83 -19.74
N GLU A 201 5.88 -30.46 -20.44
CA GLU A 201 4.52 -30.59 -19.93
C GLU A 201 4.18 -32.08 -19.67
N PRO A 202 3.53 -32.41 -18.54
CA PRO A 202 3.08 -33.77 -18.27
C PRO A 202 2.07 -34.27 -19.31
N SER A 203 2.53 -35.07 -20.28
CA SER A 203 1.69 -35.70 -21.32
C SER A 203 0.58 -36.61 -20.77
N ALA A 204 0.71 -37.03 -19.50
CA ALA A 204 -0.26 -37.84 -18.78
C ALA A 204 -1.36 -37.03 -18.08
N ASP A 205 -1.40 -35.69 -18.19
CA ASP A 205 -2.41 -34.88 -17.51
C ASP A 205 -3.84 -35.19 -18.04
N PRO A 206 -4.76 -35.72 -17.21
CA PRO A 206 -6.14 -35.98 -17.63
C PRO A 206 -6.88 -34.72 -18.07
N ALA A 207 -6.48 -33.52 -17.59
CA ALA A 207 -7.10 -32.26 -17.99
C ALA A 207 -6.94 -31.99 -19.49
N LEU A 208 -5.86 -32.48 -20.13
CA LEU A 208 -5.62 -32.35 -21.56
C LEU A 208 -6.50 -33.27 -22.41
N LYS A 209 -7.15 -34.26 -21.78
CA LYS A 209 -8.03 -35.23 -22.45
C LYS A 209 -9.53 -34.87 -22.35
N GLY A 210 -9.90 -33.97 -21.43
CA GLY A 210 -11.28 -33.49 -21.20
C GLY A 210 -12.06 -34.26 -20.13
#